data_AF-A0A928D003-F1
#
_entry.id   AF-A0A928D003-F1
#
_cell.length_a   1.000
_cell.length_b   1.000
_cell.length_c   1.000
_cell.angle_alpha   90.00
_cell.angle_beta   90.00
_cell.angle_gamma   90.00
#
_symmetry.space_group_name_H-M   'P 1'
#
loop_
_entity.id
_entity.type
_entity.pdbx_description
1 polymer ?
#
loop_
_entity_poly.entity_id
_entity_poly.type
_entity_poly.pdbx_seq_one_letter_code
_entity_poly.pdbx_strand_id
1 'polypeptide(L)'
;MVKKFFCFAAGAMLFCGCSNVIDRDTVADYAPPAEAVAMRDSAAGARMMKVSNSMAVVSESTSGFFQQGSRMMAYTAGFTLTVKSKDKALDELKTLAEKLGGYLVSSARGNMQIKIPVNKADEFLKTSGSYGKLSDFRISAEDLTDTITDLGVRLDNLRKLRTRLTELLAKAKNVDEMLKVERELNRITTEIERMDAQLQNNKNRVDFVTFDVAVIEEHGVLPTGTPQAVNQFKFLKNLSSALVGDEDEPCFGLALPENFVAVREGRLQSDSFAATTSDDCIFRTWEVDVPDDSSLNFWENMVCRALTTLHAYSNVKTFPAELNGKKAVKITAELTTSGGVQHYMAVISVKPSCGDDELRIVEFFGPEAAFAKHEKAVNAVLSK
;
A
#
# COMPACT_ATOMS: atom_id res chain seq x y z
N MET A 1 -4.28 60.69 42.86
CA MET A 1 -2.93 60.52 42.30
C MET A 1 -3.00 59.44 41.22
N VAL A 2 -2.70 59.79 39.96
CA VAL A 2 -2.37 58.93 38.77
C VAL A 2 -3.37 57.80 38.39
N LYS A 3 -4.31 58.00 37.43
CA LYS A 3 -4.27 57.83 35.95
C LYS A 3 -4.06 56.41 35.37
N LYS A 4 -5.16 55.91 34.73
CA LYS A 4 -5.32 55.21 33.42
C LYS A 4 -4.63 53.85 33.17
N PHE A 5 -5.38 52.83 32.73
CA PHE A 5 -5.56 52.45 31.31
C PHE A 5 -6.56 51.27 31.10
N PHE A 6 -7.07 51.20 29.87
CA PHE A 6 -8.16 50.40 29.28
C PHE A 6 -7.68 49.04 28.71
N CYS A 7 -8.63 48.16 28.31
CA CYS A 7 -8.60 47.04 27.31
C CYS A 7 -9.11 45.70 27.91
N PHE A 8 -9.84 44.79 27.24
CA PHE A 8 -10.58 44.67 25.97
C PHE A 8 -11.44 43.39 26.09
N ALA A 9 -12.55 43.27 25.36
CA ALA A 9 -13.45 42.11 25.34
C ALA A 9 -12.98 40.97 24.40
N ALA A 10 -13.39 39.71 24.66
CA ALA A 10 -14.05 38.77 23.73
C ALA A 10 -13.84 37.26 24.04
N GLY A 11 -14.97 36.55 24.26
CA GLY A 11 -15.40 35.31 23.58
C GLY A 11 -14.63 33.98 23.70
N ALA A 12 -15.32 32.93 24.17
CA ALA A 12 -15.43 31.63 23.46
C ALA A 12 -16.50 30.71 24.11
N MET A 13 -17.51 30.34 23.31
CA MET A 13 -18.47 29.25 23.55
C MET A 13 -17.79 27.88 23.48
N LEU A 14 -18.18 26.96 24.36
CA LEU A 14 -17.95 25.52 24.19
C LEU A 14 -19.29 24.78 24.30
N PHE A 15 -19.60 24.06 23.22
CA PHE A 15 -20.82 23.30 22.97
C PHE A 15 -20.86 22.00 23.78
N CYS A 16 -22.06 21.70 24.26
CA CYS A 16 -22.44 20.44 24.90
C CYS A 16 -22.76 19.40 23.80
N GLY A 17 -22.11 18.23 23.83
CA GLY A 17 -22.44 17.07 22.98
C GLY A 17 -23.00 15.94 23.85
N CYS A 18 -24.30 15.67 23.73
CA CYS A 18 -24.97 14.52 24.35
C CYS A 18 -25.21 13.42 23.29
N SER A 19 -25.05 12.19 23.74
CA SER A 19 -25.12 10.92 23.01
C SER A 19 -26.56 10.56 22.58
N ASN A 20 -26.73 10.04 21.36
CA ASN A 20 -28.00 9.48 20.89
C ASN A 20 -28.10 7.98 21.23
N VAL A 21 -29.15 7.64 21.98
CA VAL A 21 -29.67 6.29 22.17
C VAL A 21 -30.85 6.10 21.20
N ILE A 22 -30.87 4.96 20.52
CA ILE A 22 -31.90 4.53 19.58
C ILE A 22 -33.07 3.96 20.39
N ASP A 23 -34.29 4.40 20.09
CA ASP A 23 -35.51 3.72 20.54
C ASP A 23 -36.34 3.26 19.35
N ARG A 24 -36.88 2.04 19.48
CA ARG A 24 -37.69 1.30 18.52
C ARG A 24 -39.11 1.28 19.08
N ASP A 25 -40.08 1.74 18.30
CA ASP A 25 -41.31 0.99 17.96
C ASP A 25 -42.44 1.88 17.40
N THR A 26 -43.22 1.23 16.53
CA THR A 26 -44.64 1.46 16.15
C THR A 26 -45.01 1.99 14.74
N VAL A 27 -45.31 1.02 13.87
CA VAL A 27 -46.50 0.77 13.01
C VAL A 27 -47.15 1.92 12.22
N ALA A 28 -47.25 1.78 10.88
CA ALA A 28 -48.52 1.53 10.15
C ALA A 28 -48.38 1.62 8.61
N ASP A 29 -49.10 0.70 7.95
CA ASP A 29 -49.30 0.55 6.51
C ASP A 29 -49.75 1.83 5.78
N TYR A 30 -49.14 2.09 4.61
CA TYR A 30 -49.89 2.53 3.43
C TYR A 30 -49.06 2.34 2.15
N ALA A 31 -49.46 1.39 1.30
CA ALA A 31 -49.02 1.30 -0.09
C ALA A 31 -50.18 1.72 -1.01
N PRO A 32 -49.99 2.66 -1.95
CA PRO A 32 -50.85 2.82 -3.11
C PRO A 32 -50.24 2.17 -4.38
N PRO A 33 -51.06 1.87 -5.40
CA PRO A 33 -50.80 0.83 -6.37
C PRO A 33 -50.04 1.32 -7.62
N ALA A 34 -49.53 0.33 -8.36
CA ALA A 34 -48.82 0.49 -9.62
C ALA A 34 -49.74 0.93 -10.77
N GLU A 35 -49.36 2.00 -11.48
CA GLU A 35 -49.73 2.23 -12.87
C GLU A 35 -48.47 2.58 -13.68
N ALA A 36 -48.36 1.92 -14.82
CA ALA A 36 -47.22 1.93 -15.72
C ALA A 36 -47.13 3.20 -16.54
N VAL A 37 -45.96 3.83 -16.58
CA VAL A 37 -45.55 4.73 -17.66
C VAL A 37 -44.29 4.18 -18.28
N ALA A 38 -44.43 3.64 -19.50
CA ALA A 38 -43.32 3.16 -20.31
C ALA A 38 -42.42 4.34 -20.73
N MET A 39 -41.17 4.33 -20.27
CA MET A 39 -40.09 5.09 -20.89
C MET A 39 -39.08 4.11 -21.48
N ARG A 40 -38.83 4.27 -22.78
CA ARG A 40 -37.82 3.54 -23.56
C ARG A 40 -36.43 3.90 -23.04
N ASP A 41 -35.74 2.94 -22.45
CA ASP A 41 -34.30 3.02 -22.24
C ASP A 41 -33.58 2.84 -23.57
N SER A 42 -32.98 3.92 -24.08
CA SER A 42 -31.85 3.84 -24.99
C SER A 42 -30.59 3.76 -24.14
N ALA A 43 -30.24 2.55 -23.75
CA ALA A 43 -28.94 2.25 -23.16
C ALA A 43 -28.03 1.71 -24.27
N ALA A 44 -27.21 2.59 -24.86
CA ALA A 44 -26.00 2.16 -25.57
C ALA A 44 -25.05 1.57 -24.52
N GLY A 45 -25.10 0.26 -24.34
CA GLY A 45 -24.39 -0.45 -23.28
C GLY A 45 -22.88 -0.53 -23.57
N ALA A 46 -22.07 0.12 -22.75
CA ALA A 46 -20.66 -0.19 -22.64
C ALA A 46 -20.51 -1.66 -22.18
N ARG A 47 -19.90 -2.50 -23.01
CA ARG A 47 -19.66 -3.91 -22.65
C ARG A 47 -18.31 -4.01 -21.95
N MET A 48 -18.35 -4.11 -20.62
CA MET A 48 -17.17 -4.29 -19.79
C MET A 48 -16.85 -5.79 -19.66
N MET A 49 -15.70 -6.23 -20.17
CA MET A 49 -15.21 -7.60 -20.00
C MET A 49 -14.10 -7.59 -18.95
N LYS A 50 -14.37 -8.24 -17.81
CA LYS A 50 -13.39 -8.41 -16.72
C LYS A 50 -12.72 -9.77 -16.87
N VAL A 51 -11.43 -9.79 -17.20
CA VAL A 51 -10.64 -11.03 -17.28
C VAL A 51 -9.72 -11.07 -16.07
N SER A 52 -10.16 -11.75 -15.02
CA SER A 52 -9.30 -12.03 -13.86
C SER A 52 -8.50 -13.30 -14.15
N ASN A 53 -7.26 -13.16 -14.62
CA ASN A 53 -6.31 -14.28 -14.57
C ASN A 53 -4.86 -13.79 -14.46
N SER A 54 -4.11 -14.38 -13.52
CA SER A 54 -2.65 -14.31 -13.51
C SER A 54 -2.09 -15.10 -14.70
N MET A 55 -0.97 -14.63 -15.24
CA MET A 55 -0.28 -14.96 -16.50
C MET A 55 0.04 -16.43 -16.85
N ALA A 56 -0.65 -17.43 -16.31
CA ALA A 56 -0.49 -18.83 -16.70
C ALA A 56 -1.31 -19.24 -17.94
N VAL A 57 -2.18 -18.38 -18.49
CA VAL A 57 -3.12 -18.77 -19.58
C VAL A 57 -3.14 -17.80 -20.77
N VAL A 58 -2.19 -16.87 -20.89
CA VAL A 58 -2.18 -15.94 -22.04
C VAL A 58 -1.34 -16.44 -23.22
N SER A 59 -0.71 -17.63 -23.11
CA SER A 59 0.36 -18.00 -24.06
C SER A 59 -0.09 -18.63 -25.39
N GLU A 60 -1.35 -19.02 -25.61
CA GLU A 60 -1.63 -19.79 -26.85
C GLU A 60 -2.97 -19.58 -27.58
N SER A 61 -3.92 -18.73 -27.12
CA SER A 61 -5.23 -18.66 -27.81
C SER A 61 -5.99 -17.33 -27.78
N THR A 62 -5.32 -16.17 -27.61
CA THR A 62 -6.03 -14.88 -27.51
C THR A 62 -5.34 -13.77 -28.32
N SER A 63 -5.64 -13.72 -29.60
CA SER A 63 -5.46 -12.53 -30.46
C SER A 63 -6.84 -12.03 -30.87
N GLY A 64 -7.10 -10.72 -30.80
CA GLY A 64 -8.36 -10.13 -31.21
C GLY A 64 -9.17 -9.45 -30.11
N PHE A 65 -8.54 -8.91 -29.06
CA PHE A 65 -9.26 -8.06 -28.10
C PHE A 65 -9.66 -6.73 -28.74
N PHE A 66 -8.87 -6.25 -29.71
CA PHE A 66 -9.03 -4.96 -30.35
C PHE A 66 -9.24 -5.14 -31.86
N GLN A 67 -10.46 -5.49 -32.27
CA GLN A 67 -10.78 -5.62 -33.70
C GLN A 67 -11.53 -4.39 -34.22
N GLN A 68 -11.00 -3.77 -35.26
CA GLN A 68 -11.76 -2.85 -36.12
C GLN A 68 -12.35 -3.68 -37.27
N GLY A 69 -13.62 -4.04 -37.14
CA GLY A 69 -14.43 -4.54 -38.26
C GLY A 69 -14.99 -3.38 -39.09
N SER A 70 -16.20 -3.52 -39.63
CA SER A 70 -16.93 -2.43 -40.28
C SER A 70 -17.43 -1.32 -39.33
N ARG A 71 -17.13 -1.44 -38.03
CA ARG A 71 -17.64 -0.58 -36.96
C ARG A 71 -16.52 0.30 -36.40
N MET A 72 -16.86 1.55 -36.08
CA MET A 72 -15.96 2.51 -35.47
C MET A 72 -15.98 2.33 -33.94
N MET A 73 -15.21 1.36 -33.47
CA MET A 73 -15.13 1.00 -32.05
C MET A 73 -14.06 1.83 -31.32
N ALA A 74 -14.44 2.47 -30.22
CA ALA A 74 -13.51 3.10 -29.28
C ALA A 74 -13.19 2.15 -28.12
N TYR A 75 -11.90 1.96 -27.84
CA TYR A 75 -11.44 1.01 -26.84
C TYR A 75 -10.68 1.70 -25.69
N THR A 76 -10.98 1.25 -24.47
CA THR A 76 -10.22 1.59 -23.26
C THR A 76 -9.86 0.30 -22.53
N ALA A 77 -8.59 0.12 -22.23
CA ALA A 77 -8.08 -1.04 -21.53
C ALA A 77 -7.26 -0.60 -20.33
N GLY A 78 -7.24 -1.43 -19.28
CA GLY A 78 -6.41 -1.18 -18.12
C GLY A 78 -5.86 -2.45 -17.54
N PHE A 79 -4.64 -2.38 -16.99
CA PHE A 79 -4.00 -3.49 -16.31
C PHE A 79 -2.99 -3.02 -15.27
N THR A 80 -2.70 -3.92 -14.34
CA THR A 80 -1.63 -3.75 -13.35
C THR A 80 -0.44 -4.61 -13.76
N LEU A 81 0.72 -3.98 -13.88
CA LEU A 81 1.98 -4.63 -14.20
C LEU A 81 2.87 -4.66 -12.95
N THR A 82 3.13 -5.85 -12.43
CA THR A 82 4.06 -6.06 -11.32
C THR A 82 5.45 -6.34 -11.87
N VAL A 83 6.43 -5.49 -11.53
CA VAL A 83 7.78 -5.49 -12.14
C VAL A 83 8.87 -5.44 -11.07
N LYS A 84 10.08 -5.91 -11.37
CA LYS A 84 11.20 -5.85 -10.41
C LYS A 84 11.75 -4.44 -10.17
N SER A 85 11.66 -3.58 -11.17
CA SER A 85 12.12 -2.19 -11.11
C SER A 85 11.09 -1.31 -11.79
N LYS A 86 10.50 -0.39 -11.02
CA LYS A 86 9.43 0.49 -11.49
C LYS A 86 9.91 1.45 -12.58
N ASP A 87 11.02 2.13 -12.36
CA ASP A 87 11.51 3.18 -13.27
C ASP A 87 11.89 2.59 -14.62
N LYS A 88 12.59 1.45 -14.62
CA LYS A 88 12.94 0.73 -15.85
C LYS A 88 11.72 0.32 -16.65
N ALA A 89 10.68 -0.21 -15.99
CA ALA A 89 9.46 -0.64 -16.66
C ALA A 89 8.68 0.55 -17.27
N LEU A 90 8.65 1.70 -16.60
CA LEU A 90 8.02 2.90 -17.14
C LEU A 90 8.70 3.38 -18.42
N ASP A 91 10.04 3.36 -18.46
CA ASP A 91 10.82 3.73 -19.64
C ASP A 91 10.66 2.71 -20.79
N GLU A 92 10.64 1.41 -20.47
CA GLU A 92 10.43 0.33 -21.45
C GLU A 92 9.03 0.40 -22.07
N LEU A 93 7.99 0.62 -21.26
CA LEU A 93 6.61 0.78 -21.74
C LEU A 93 6.45 2.02 -22.62
N LYS A 94 7.07 3.15 -22.24
CA LYS A 94 7.06 4.36 -23.06
C LYS A 94 7.74 4.13 -24.41
N THR A 95 8.92 3.52 -24.40
CA THR A 95 9.69 3.21 -25.61
C THR A 95 8.93 2.24 -26.51
N LEU A 96 8.28 1.23 -25.92
CA LEU A 96 7.45 0.29 -26.65
C LEU A 96 6.25 0.99 -27.32
N ALA A 97 5.59 1.90 -26.60
CA ALA A 97 4.49 2.68 -27.14
C ALA A 97 4.92 3.49 -28.37
N GLU A 98 6.03 4.22 -28.27
CA GLU A 98 6.58 5.02 -29.37
C GLU A 98 6.95 4.15 -30.59
N LYS A 99 7.57 2.97 -30.37
CA LYS A 99 7.88 2.01 -31.44
C LYS A 99 6.66 1.49 -32.18
N LEU A 100 5.53 1.37 -31.49
CA LEU A 100 4.27 0.89 -32.06
C LEU A 100 3.42 2.04 -32.66
N GLY A 101 3.99 3.25 -32.79
CA GLY A 101 3.29 4.42 -33.33
C GLY A 101 2.29 5.05 -32.34
N GLY A 102 2.39 4.68 -31.07
CA GLY A 102 1.65 5.27 -29.97
C GLY A 102 2.42 6.37 -29.25
N TYR A 103 1.81 6.91 -28.19
CA TYR A 103 2.43 7.96 -27.38
C TYR A 103 1.93 7.93 -25.93
N LEU A 104 2.78 8.44 -25.04
CA LEU A 104 2.44 8.66 -23.64
C LEU A 104 1.56 9.91 -23.51
N VAL A 105 0.40 9.77 -22.86
CA VAL A 105 -0.50 10.89 -22.54
C VAL A 105 -0.14 11.50 -21.19
N SER A 106 0.05 10.65 -20.17
CA SER A 106 0.42 11.10 -18.83
C SER A 106 1.16 10.00 -18.08
N SER A 107 2.05 10.37 -17.17
CA SER A 107 2.69 9.45 -16.22
C SER A 107 2.83 10.15 -14.87
N ALA A 108 2.33 9.51 -13.81
CA ALA A 108 2.41 10.02 -12.45
C ALA A 108 2.40 8.88 -11.43
N ARG A 109 3.40 8.87 -10.54
CA ARG A 109 3.48 7.94 -9.39
C ARG A 109 3.34 6.44 -9.74
N GLY A 110 3.71 6.02 -10.95
CA GLY A 110 3.58 4.63 -11.42
C GLY A 110 2.30 4.33 -12.18
N ASN A 111 1.37 5.27 -12.26
CA ASN A 111 0.25 5.17 -13.18
C ASN A 111 0.62 5.88 -14.47
N MET A 112 0.36 5.26 -15.60
CA MET A 112 0.58 5.87 -16.91
C MET A 112 -0.62 5.62 -17.82
N GLN A 113 -0.91 6.63 -18.62
CA GLN A 113 -1.91 6.55 -19.68
C GLN A 113 -1.20 6.62 -21.02
N ILE A 114 -1.41 5.59 -21.84
CA ILE A 114 -0.73 5.43 -23.14
C ILE A 114 -1.80 5.26 -24.21
N LYS A 115 -1.58 5.89 -25.37
CA LYS A 115 -2.40 5.67 -26.56
C LYS A 115 -1.64 4.86 -27.58
N ILE A 116 -2.23 3.76 -28.05
CA ILE A 116 -1.63 2.85 -29.04
C ILE A 116 -2.61 2.70 -30.21
N PRO A 117 -2.15 2.78 -31.48
CA PRO A 117 -2.99 2.49 -32.64
C PRO A 117 -3.72 1.14 -32.49
N VAL A 118 -5.01 1.08 -32.85
CA VAL A 118 -5.84 -0.12 -32.60
C VAL A 118 -5.23 -1.40 -33.18
N ASN A 119 -4.67 -1.34 -34.37
CA ASN A 119 -4.00 -2.46 -35.04
C ASN A 119 -2.73 -2.96 -34.32
N LYS A 120 -2.18 -2.19 -33.38
CA LYS A 120 -0.97 -2.50 -32.60
C LYS A 120 -1.24 -2.75 -31.12
N ALA A 121 -2.48 -2.62 -30.67
CA ALA A 121 -2.84 -2.76 -29.26
C ALA A 121 -2.64 -4.18 -28.71
N ASP A 122 -2.96 -5.22 -29.49
CA ASP A 122 -2.71 -6.62 -29.10
C ASP A 122 -1.19 -6.90 -28.95
N GLU A 123 -0.36 -6.31 -29.83
CA GLU A 123 1.10 -6.43 -29.79
C GLU A 123 1.67 -5.72 -28.56
N PHE A 124 1.18 -4.51 -28.26
CA PHE A 124 1.55 -3.76 -27.07
C PHE A 124 1.26 -4.55 -25.78
N LEU A 125 0.05 -5.13 -25.67
CA LEU A 125 -0.35 -5.89 -24.49
C LEU A 125 0.53 -7.13 -24.29
N LYS A 126 0.80 -7.87 -25.36
CA LYS A 126 1.66 -9.08 -25.32
C LYS A 126 3.08 -8.75 -24.89
N THR A 127 3.70 -7.73 -25.50
CA THR A 127 5.08 -7.36 -25.17
C THR A 127 5.19 -6.76 -23.78
N SER A 128 4.18 -6.00 -23.32
CA SER A 128 4.12 -5.48 -21.95
C SER A 128 4.15 -6.58 -20.89
N GLY A 129 3.51 -7.73 -21.18
CA GLY A 129 3.53 -8.90 -20.31
C GLY A 129 4.91 -9.58 -20.19
N SER A 130 5.88 -9.22 -21.04
CA SER A 130 7.26 -9.74 -20.90
C SER A 130 8.10 -8.95 -19.91
N TYR A 131 7.71 -7.72 -19.58
CA TYR A 131 8.40 -6.86 -18.61
C TYR A 131 8.05 -7.19 -17.15
N GLY A 132 6.96 -7.91 -16.91
CA GLY A 132 6.51 -8.27 -15.57
C GLY A 132 5.22 -9.09 -15.55
N LYS A 133 4.69 -9.34 -14.35
CA LYS A 133 3.44 -10.08 -14.18
C LYS A 133 2.24 -9.15 -14.42
N LEU A 134 1.50 -9.41 -15.48
CA LEU A 134 0.26 -8.70 -15.78
C LEU A 134 -0.90 -9.27 -14.95
N SER A 135 -1.68 -8.38 -14.34
CA SER A 135 -2.85 -8.68 -13.52
C SER A 135 -3.94 -7.62 -13.71
N ASP A 136 -5.16 -7.89 -13.22
CA ASP A 136 -6.29 -6.96 -13.27
C ASP A 136 -6.64 -6.40 -14.67
N PHE A 137 -6.44 -7.19 -15.72
CA PHE A 137 -6.76 -6.79 -17.08
C PHE A 137 -8.26 -6.56 -17.28
N ARG A 138 -8.61 -5.39 -17.80
CA ARG A 138 -9.98 -5.01 -18.15
C ARG A 138 -9.99 -4.32 -19.49
N ILE A 139 -11.05 -4.56 -20.26
CA ILE A 139 -11.29 -3.90 -21.54
C ILE A 139 -12.74 -3.45 -21.60
N SER A 140 -12.93 -2.25 -22.15
CA SER A 140 -14.22 -1.65 -22.48
C SER A 140 -14.20 -1.22 -23.93
N ALA A 141 -15.29 -1.48 -24.63
CA ALA A 141 -15.51 -1.10 -26.02
C ALA A 141 -16.82 -0.33 -26.14
N GLU A 142 -16.80 0.75 -26.92
CA GLU A 142 -17.95 1.59 -27.24
C GLU A 142 -18.07 1.70 -28.77
N ASP A 143 -19.24 1.40 -29.32
CA ASP A 143 -19.51 1.55 -30.76
C ASP A 143 -19.91 3.01 -31.06
N LEU A 144 -19.01 3.75 -31.70
CA LEU A 144 -19.22 5.16 -32.07
C LEU A 144 -19.63 5.32 -33.53
N THR A 145 -20.01 4.23 -34.22
CA THR A 145 -20.34 4.25 -35.65
C THR A 145 -21.39 5.30 -35.96
N ASP A 146 -22.56 5.20 -35.33
CA ASP A 146 -23.69 6.11 -35.55
C ASP A 146 -23.37 7.55 -35.10
N THR A 147 -22.61 7.69 -34.01
CA THR A 147 -22.25 9.01 -33.48
C THR A 147 -21.35 9.77 -34.46
N ILE A 148 -20.34 9.11 -35.02
CA ILE A 148 -19.40 9.74 -35.96
C ILE A 148 -20.07 10.02 -37.31
N THR A 149 -20.90 9.11 -37.82
CA THR A 149 -21.64 9.33 -39.07
C THR A 149 -22.61 10.49 -38.94
N ASP A 150 -23.39 10.56 -37.85
CA ASP A 150 -24.34 11.65 -37.60
C ASP A 150 -23.64 13.01 -37.45
N LEU A 151 -22.55 13.06 -36.68
CA LEU A 151 -21.74 14.27 -36.53
C LEU A 151 -21.22 14.74 -37.89
N GLY A 152 -20.75 13.83 -38.74
CA GLY A 152 -20.29 14.14 -40.09
C GLY A 152 -21.38 14.77 -40.97
N VAL A 153 -22.58 14.18 -40.99
CA VAL A 153 -23.71 14.68 -41.79
C VAL A 153 -24.17 16.07 -41.31
N ARG A 154 -24.31 16.26 -40.00
CA ARG A 154 -24.71 17.55 -39.42
C ARG A 154 -23.68 18.64 -39.71
N LEU A 155 -22.40 18.31 -39.62
CA LEU A 155 -21.31 19.24 -39.87
C LEU A 155 -21.27 19.68 -41.34
N ASP A 156 -21.47 18.75 -42.29
CA ASP A 156 -21.59 19.08 -43.71
C ASP A 156 -22.78 20.02 -43.99
N ASN A 157 -23.93 19.76 -43.36
CA ASN A 157 -25.10 20.64 -43.46
C ASN A 157 -24.83 22.06 -42.92
N LEU A 158 -24.17 22.17 -41.76
CA LEU A 158 -23.79 23.48 -41.20
C LEU A 158 -22.78 24.22 -42.09
N ARG A 159 -21.80 23.52 -42.68
CA ARG A 159 -20.86 24.12 -43.64
C ARG A 159 -21.58 24.66 -44.88
N LYS A 160 -22.54 23.92 -45.43
CA LYS A 160 -23.40 24.39 -46.54
C LYS A 160 -24.25 25.61 -46.14
N LEU A 161 -24.81 25.61 -44.93
CA LEU A 161 -25.57 26.74 -44.41
C LEU A 161 -24.67 27.98 -44.25
N ARG A 162 -23.46 27.83 -43.72
CA ARG A 162 -22.48 28.91 -43.63
C ARG A 162 -22.20 29.51 -45.01
N THR A 163 -21.92 28.69 -46.02
CA THR A 163 -21.69 29.17 -47.40
C THR A 163 -22.88 29.99 -47.92
N ARG A 164 -24.12 29.50 -47.73
CA ARG A 164 -25.33 30.24 -48.12
C ARG A 164 -25.48 31.57 -47.36
N LEU A 165 -25.21 31.59 -46.06
CA LEU A 165 -25.25 32.81 -45.27
C LEU A 165 -24.17 33.81 -45.72
N THR A 166 -22.98 33.35 -46.10
CA THR A 166 -21.94 34.20 -46.69
C THR A 166 -22.37 34.79 -48.03
N GLU A 167 -23.03 34.00 -48.89
CA GLU A 167 -23.61 34.49 -50.14
C GLU A 167 -24.75 35.50 -49.93
N LEU A 168 -25.56 35.32 -48.90
CA LEU A 168 -26.61 36.27 -48.51
C LEU A 168 -26.00 37.57 -47.97
N LEU A 169 -24.95 37.48 -47.15
CA LEU A 169 -24.22 38.65 -46.65
C LEU A 169 -23.69 39.51 -47.80
N ALA A 170 -23.12 38.88 -48.83
CA ALA A 170 -22.61 39.58 -50.02
C ALA A 170 -23.72 40.30 -50.83
N LYS A 171 -24.99 39.93 -50.66
CA LYS A 171 -26.15 40.52 -51.33
C LYS A 171 -26.93 41.52 -50.46
N ALA A 172 -26.61 41.64 -49.17
CA ALA A 172 -27.31 42.51 -48.24
C ALA A 172 -27.11 43.99 -48.62
N LYS A 173 -28.19 44.78 -48.61
CA LYS A 173 -28.18 46.18 -49.07
C LYS A 173 -28.27 47.21 -47.94
N ASN A 174 -28.66 46.79 -46.74
CA ASN A 174 -28.78 47.66 -45.57
C ASN A 174 -28.01 47.07 -44.37
N VAL A 175 -27.62 47.98 -43.46
CA VAL A 175 -26.77 47.64 -42.30
C VAL A 175 -27.48 46.67 -41.35
N ASP A 176 -28.79 46.81 -41.16
CA ASP A 176 -29.56 45.96 -40.26
C ASP A 176 -29.63 44.49 -40.73
N GLU A 177 -29.81 44.25 -42.03
CA GLU A 177 -29.73 42.91 -42.64
C GLU A 177 -28.32 42.33 -42.52
N MET A 178 -27.29 43.15 -42.77
CA MET A 178 -25.89 42.73 -42.65
C MET A 178 -25.58 42.27 -41.22
N LEU A 179 -25.94 43.07 -40.20
CA LEU A 179 -25.75 42.73 -38.79
C LEU A 179 -26.56 41.51 -38.34
N LYS A 180 -27.71 41.22 -38.96
CA LYS A 180 -28.47 39.98 -38.70
C LYS A 180 -27.75 38.76 -39.28
N VAL A 181 -27.30 38.84 -40.52
CA VAL A 181 -26.59 37.73 -41.18
C VAL A 181 -25.23 37.47 -40.52
N GLU A 182 -24.49 38.51 -40.11
CA GLU A 182 -23.23 38.36 -39.36
C GLU A 182 -23.42 37.65 -38.02
N ARG A 183 -24.49 37.98 -37.27
CA ARG A 183 -24.80 37.30 -36.01
C ARG A 183 -25.06 35.80 -36.23
N GLU A 184 -25.84 35.45 -37.25
CA GLU A 184 -26.08 34.04 -37.58
C GLU A 184 -24.81 33.35 -38.10
N LEU A 185 -23.99 34.02 -38.90
CA LEU A 185 -22.70 33.50 -39.36
C LEU A 185 -21.76 33.18 -38.20
N ASN A 186 -21.67 34.08 -37.21
CA ASN A 186 -20.89 33.84 -36.00
C ASN A 186 -21.43 32.63 -35.23
N ARG A 187 -22.75 32.56 -35.01
CA ARG A 187 -23.39 31.43 -34.32
C ARG A 187 -23.09 30.10 -35.02
N ILE A 188 -23.29 30.03 -36.33
CA ILE A 188 -23.05 28.82 -37.13
C ILE A 188 -21.57 28.46 -37.16
N THR A 189 -20.67 29.44 -37.22
CA THR A 189 -19.22 29.18 -37.21
C THR A 189 -18.78 28.55 -35.89
N THR A 190 -19.21 29.10 -34.75
CA THR A 190 -18.94 28.51 -33.44
C THR A 190 -19.54 27.10 -33.32
N GLU A 191 -20.72 26.87 -33.88
CA GLU A 191 -21.36 25.55 -33.88
C GLU A 191 -20.54 24.53 -34.70
N ILE A 192 -20.05 24.93 -35.89
CA ILE A 192 -19.17 24.12 -36.73
C ILE A 192 -17.89 23.77 -35.97
N GLU A 193 -17.22 24.76 -35.37
CA GLU A 193 -15.95 24.54 -34.64
C GLU A 193 -16.14 23.54 -33.49
N ARG A 194 -17.21 23.68 -32.73
CA ARG A 194 -17.54 22.75 -31.64
C ARG A 194 -17.79 21.34 -32.15
N MET A 195 -18.58 21.19 -33.23
CA MET A 195 -18.90 19.87 -33.79
C MET A 195 -17.68 19.22 -34.45
N ASP A 196 -16.82 20.01 -35.09
CA ASP A 196 -15.57 19.52 -35.69
C ASP A 196 -14.64 18.98 -34.61
N ALA A 197 -14.45 19.72 -33.50
CA ALA A 197 -13.67 19.24 -32.36
C ALA A 197 -14.24 17.94 -31.77
N GLN A 198 -15.56 17.82 -31.63
CA GLN A 198 -16.22 16.59 -31.16
C GLN A 198 -15.97 15.41 -32.12
N LEU A 199 -16.09 15.65 -33.43
CA LEU A 199 -15.85 14.63 -34.45
C LEU A 199 -14.40 14.15 -34.41
N GLN A 200 -13.43 15.06 -34.33
CA GLN A 200 -12.01 14.72 -34.25
C GLN A 200 -11.68 13.96 -32.97
N ASN A 201 -12.26 14.34 -31.84
CA ASN A 201 -12.09 13.62 -30.58
C ASN A 201 -12.61 12.18 -30.66
N ASN A 202 -13.79 11.97 -31.26
CA ASN A 202 -14.34 10.63 -31.43
C ASN A 202 -13.52 9.78 -32.40
N LYS A 203 -13.03 10.37 -33.51
CA LYS A 203 -12.10 9.68 -34.42
C LYS A 203 -10.82 9.26 -33.72
N ASN A 204 -10.21 10.17 -32.94
CA ASN A 204 -9.03 9.85 -32.14
C ASN A 204 -9.26 8.73 -31.11
N ARG A 205 -10.50 8.57 -30.60
CA ARG A 205 -10.86 7.45 -29.70
C ARG A 205 -11.03 6.12 -30.45
N VAL A 206 -11.37 6.17 -31.74
CA VAL A 206 -11.50 5.00 -32.61
C VAL A 206 -10.15 4.58 -33.18
N ASP A 207 -9.27 5.53 -33.48
CA ASP A 207 -7.95 5.26 -34.07
C ASP A 207 -6.95 4.72 -33.04
N PHE A 208 -7.12 5.06 -31.76
CA PHE A 208 -6.24 4.66 -30.67
C PHE A 208 -6.98 3.96 -29.52
N VAL A 209 -6.40 2.89 -29.02
CA VAL A 209 -6.74 2.32 -27.72
C VAL A 209 -6.07 3.14 -26.63
N THR A 210 -6.84 3.50 -25.61
CA THR A 210 -6.29 4.11 -24.38
C THR A 210 -6.01 3.03 -23.36
N PHE A 211 -4.74 2.89 -22.97
CA PHE A 211 -4.29 1.98 -21.92
C PHE A 211 -4.02 2.73 -20.62
N ASP A 212 -4.75 2.39 -19.57
CA ASP A 212 -4.49 2.82 -18.19
C ASP A 212 -3.66 1.76 -17.47
N VAL A 213 -2.36 2.00 -17.34
CA VAL A 213 -1.41 1.05 -16.79
C VAL A 213 -0.98 1.46 -15.40
N ALA A 214 -1.15 0.57 -14.42
CA ALA A 214 -0.63 0.74 -13.07
C ALA A 214 0.63 -0.13 -12.91
N VAL A 215 1.80 0.50 -12.77
CA VAL A 215 3.08 -0.17 -12.55
C VAL A 215 3.36 -0.21 -11.06
N ILE A 216 3.45 -1.43 -10.54
CA ILE A 216 3.76 -1.72 -9.14
C ILE A 216 5.09 -2.45 -9.09
N GLU A 217 5.99 -1.98 -8.24
CA GLU A 217 7.24 -2.68 -8.00
C GLU A 217 6.99 -3.91 -7.13
N GLU A 218 7.58 -5.03 -7.52
CA GLU A 218 7.67 -6.24 -6.73
C GLU A 218 8.64 -5.99 -5.58
N HIS A 219 8.18 -5.21 -4.60
CA HIS A 219 8.69 -5.36 -3.25
C HIS A 219 8.19 -6.72 -2.78
N GLY A 220 9.09 -7.62 -2.39
CA GLY A 220 8.74 -8.95 -1.91
C GLY A 220 7.51 -8.83 -1.03
N VAL A 221 6.39 -9.40 -1.48
CA VAL A 221 5.10 -9.25 -0.82
C VAL A 221 5.29 -9.84 0.57
N LEU A 222 5.41 -8.97 1.58
CA LEU A 222 5.02 -9.37 2.91
C LEU A 222 3.53 -9.70 2.79
N PRO A 223 3.10 -10.92 3.16
CA PRO A 223 1.75 -11.40 2.92
C PRO A 223 0.74 -10.37 3.41
N THR A 224 0.01 -9.74 2.48
CA THR A 224 -1.05 -8.75 2.71
C THR A 224 -2.34 -9.46 3.14
N GLY A 225 -2.28 -10.20 4.22
CA GLY A 225 -3.23 -9.93 5.30
C GLY A 225 -2.60 -8.85 6.18
N THR A 226 -3.27 -8.36 7.22
CA THR A 226 -2.49 -8.30 8.45
C THR A 226 -2.11 -9.76 8.69
N PRO A 227 -0.82 -10.17 8.69
CA PRO A 227 -0.51 -11.20 9.64
C PRO A 227 -0.94 -10.53 10.95
N GLN A 228 -2.08 -10.92 11.49
CA GLN A 228 -2.08 -11.11 12.91
C GLN A 228 -1.03 -12.21 13.07
N ALA A 229 0.24 -11.80 13.12
CA ALA A 229 1.23 -12.51 13.87
C ALA A 229 0.61 -12.48 15.26
N VAL A 230 -0.29 -13.42 15.51
CA VAL A 230 -0.30 -14.10 16.76
C VAL A 230 1.12 -14.61 16.81
N ASN A 231 2.03 -13.79 17.33
CA ASN A 231 3.34 -14.23 17.70
C ASN A 231 3.02 -15.31 18.74
N GLN A 232 3.00 -16.56 18.29
CA GLN A 232 2.60 -17.71 19.11
C GLN A 232 3.52 -17.76 20.34
N PHE A 233 4.75 -17.30 20.16
CA PHE A 233 5.75 -17.06 21.18
C PHE A 233 5.55 -15.70 21.85
N LYS A 234 4.51 -15.59 22.69
CA LYS A 234 4.22 -14.39 23.48
C LYS A 234 5.44 -13.91 24.28
N PHE A 235 6.31 -14.84 24.69
CA PHE A 235 7.53 -14.56 25.46
C PHE A 235 8.49 -13.60 24.75
N LEU A 236 8.50 -13.55 23.42
CA LEU A 236 9.39 -12.65 22.67
C LEU A 236 9.08 -11.16 22.92
N LYS A 237 7.86 -10.83 23.36
CA LYS A 237 7.50 -9.46 23.79
C LYS A 237 8.17 -9.05 25.10
N ASN A 238 8.63 -10.02 25.89
CA ASN A 238 9.23 -9.80 27.20
C ASN A 238 10.76 -9.74 27.15
N LEU A 239 11.38 -10.09 26.01
CA LEU A 239 12.81 -9.82 25.80
C LEU A 239 13.09 -8.34 26.05
N SER A 240 14.21 -8.01 26.69
CA SER A 240 14.59 -6.63 27.03
C SER A 240 13.60 -5.84 27.91
N SER A 241 12.58 -6.48 28.49
CA SER A 241 11.63 -5.84 29.40
C SER A 241 12.17 -5.72 30.84
N ALA A 242 11.74 -4.67 31.55
CA ALA A 242 12.24 -4.33 32.88
C ALA A 242 11.56 -5.09 34.04
N LEU A 243 12.43 -5.58 34.95
CA LEU A 243 12.30 -5.72 36.41
C LEU A 243 11.17 -6.56 37.03
N VAL A 244 10.94 -7.78 36.53
CA VAL A 244 10.19 -8.76 37.33
C VAL A 244 10.88 -10.12 37.28
N GLY A 245 11.10 -10.67 38.47
CA GLY A 245 11.48 -12.06 38.70
C GLY A 245 10.85 -12.52 40.01
N ASP A 246 10.45 -13.78 40.07
CA ASP A 246 9.86 -14.42 41.25
C ASP A 246 10.85 -15.28 42.02
N GLU A 247 11.93 -15.72 41.35
CA GLU A 247 12.93 -16.62 41.91
C GLU A 247 13.97 -15.91 42.78
N ASP A 248 14.53 -16.66 43.73
CA ASP A 248 15.49 -16.14 44.74
C ASP A 248 16.93 -16.25 44.28
N GLU A 249 17.18 -17.18 43.35
CA GLU A 249 18.47 -17.45 42.77
C GLU A 249 18.35 -17.50 41.25
N PRO A 250 19.44 -17.20 40.52
CA PRO A 250 19.44 -17.37 39.07
C PRO A 250 19.05 -18.80 38.67
N CYS A 251 18.25 -18.91 37.61
CA CYS A 251 17.85 -20.17 37.01
C CYS A 251 19.08 -20.97 36.54
N PHE A 252 18.87 -22.25 36.28
CA PHE A 252 19.89 -23.18 35.77
C PHE A 252 21.04 -23.47 36.74
N GLY A 253 20.93 -23.08 38.02
CA GLY A 253 22.00 -23.24 39.01
C GLY A 253 23.17 -22.29 38.79
N LEU A 254 22.92 -21.16 38.13
CA LEU A 254 23.92 -20.11 37.96
C LEU A 254 24.11 -19.34 39.27
N ALA A 255 25.34 -18.89 39.55
CA ALA A 255 25.60 -18.00 40.68
C ALA A 255 25.19 -16.55 40.35
N LEU A 256 24.78 -15.77 41.36
CA LEU A 256 24.53 -14.33 41.17
C LEU A 256 25.86 -13.62 40.82
N PRO A 257 25.94 -12.85 39.71
CA PRO A 257 27.15 -12.09 39.41
C PRO A 257 27.50 -11.07 40.49
N GLU A 258 28.79 -10.79 40.67
CA GLU A 258 29.27 -9.83 41.68
C GLU A 258 28.67 -8.43 41.46
N ASN A 259 28.29 -7.77 42.55
CA ASN A 259 27.67 -6.44 42.60
C ASN A 259 26.24 -6.34 42.05
N PHE A 260 25.55 -7.47 41.90
CA PHE A 260 24.12 -7.50 41.61
C PHE A 260 23.30 -7.77 42.87
N VAL A 261 22.11 -7.20 42.93
CA VAL A 261 21.12 -7.41 43.98
C VAL A 261 19.84 -7.93 43.33
N ALA A 262 19.31 -9.05 43.84
CA ALA A 262 18.06 -9.64 43.34
C ALA A 262 16.88 -8.67 43.51
N VAL A 263 16.03 -8.57 42.51
CA VAL A 263 14.82 -7.73 42.48
C VAL A 263 13.60 -8.65 42.47
N ARG A 264 12.66 -8.43 43.40
CA ARG A 264 11.44 -9.24 43.55
C ARG A 264 10.22 -8.34 43.36
N GLU A 265 9.26 -8.78 42.54
CA GLU A 265 7.93 -8.15 42.48
C GLU A 265 6.86 -9.22 42.74
N GLY A 266 6.26 -9.20 43.93
CA GLY A 266 5.29 -10.21 44.32
C GLY A 266 3.98 -10.03 43.58
N ARG A 267 3.73 -10.80 42.50
CA ARG A 267 2.41 -11.32 42.07
C ARG A 267 2.34 -12.01 40.70
N LEU A 268 3.44 -12.34 40.03
CA LEU A 268 3.37 -12.85 38.65
C LEU A 268 4.15 -14.14 38.45
N GLN A 269 3.60 -15.27 38.93
CA GLN A 269 4.12 -16.65 38.72
C GLN A 269 4.82 -16.80 37.38
N SER A 270 6.14 -16.58 37.38
CA SER A 270 7.00 -16.71 36.22
C SER A 270 8.32 -17.30 36.69
N ASP A 271 8.75 -18.38 36.03
CA ASP A 271 10.02 -19.08 36.31
C ASP A 271 11.21 -18.23 35.82
N SER A 272 11.35 -17.05 36.41
CA SER A 272 12.32 -16.03 36.05
C SER A 272 12.95 -15.37 37.27
N PHE A 273 14.25 -15.14 37.16
CA PHE A 273 15.05 -14.40 38.12
C PHE A 273 15.49 -13.07 37.52
N ALA A 274 15.56 -12.03 38.35
CA ALA A 274 16.08 -10.72 37.96
C ALA A 274 16.96 -10.12 39.07
N ALA A 275 18.04 -9.47 38.67
CA ALA A 275 18.91 -8.71 39.56
C ALA A 275 19.37 -7.42 38.90
N THR A 276 19.71 -6.42 39.71
CA THR A 276 20.16 -5.11 39.23
C THR A 276 21.40 -4.61 39.97
N THR A 277 22.14 -3.70 39.36
CA THR A 277 23.26 -2.98 39.98
C THR A 277 22.84 -1.56 40.34
N SER A 278 23.67 -0.83 41.10
CA SER A 278 23.45 0.59 41.40
C SER A 278 23.57 1.50 40.17
N ASP A 279 24.16 1.00 39.08
CA ASP A 279 24.51 1.77 37.89
C ASP A 279 23.59 1.40 36.70
N ASP A 280 22.35 0.97 37.02
CA ASP A 280 21.27 0.64 36.09
C ASP A 280 21.53 -0.54 35.13
N CYS A 281 22.41 -1.47 35.51
CA CYS A 281 22.50 -2.75 34.81
C CYS A 281 21.46 -3.74 35.35
N ILE A 282 20.94 -4.59 34.46
CA ILE A 282 19.98 -5.65 34.79
C ILE A 282 20.51 -6.99 34.26
N PHE A 283 20.44 -8.02 35.10
CA PHE A 283 20.76 -9.41 34.78
C PHE A 283 19.52 -10.27 35.04
N ARG A 284 19.19 -11.15 34.10
CA ARG A 284 18.01 -12.03 34.18
C ARG A 284 18.32 -13.42 33.68
N THR A 285 17.60 -14.39 34.23
CA THR A 285 17.63 -15.78 33.77
C THR A 285 16.23 -16.34 33.83
N TRP A 286 15.79 -17.06 32.81
CA TRP A 286 14.45 -17.62 32.75
C TRP A 286 14.33 -18.69 31.69
N GLU A 287 13.35 -19.57 31.87
CA GLU A 287 13.04 -20.66 30.94
C GLU A 287 11.66 -20.53 30.32
N VAL A 288 11.51 -21.14 29.15
CA VAL A 288 10.24 -21.22 28.46
C VAL A 288 10.16 -22.54 27.70
N ASP A 289 9.02 -23.23 27.88
CA ASP A 289 8.69 -24.41 27.11
C ASP A 289 8.49 -24.04 25.64
N VAL A 290 9.15 -24.79 24.76
CA VAL A 290 9.10 -24.60 23.32
C VAL A 290 8.84 -25.93 22.62
N PRO A 291 8.22 -25.93 21.42
CA PRO A 291 7.86 -27.17 20.76
C PRO A 291 9.04 -28.13 20.57
N ASP A 292 8.75 -29.43 20.72
CA ASP A 292 9.64 -30.53 20.35
C ASP A 292 10.17 -30.35 18.91
N ASP A 293 11.45 -30.64 18.69
CA ASP A 293 12.20 -30.44 17.42
C ASP A 293 12.70 -29.01 17.14
N SER A 294 12.75 -28.15 18.15
CA SER A 294 13.21 -26.77 17.97
C SER A 294 14.74 -26.65 17.98
N SER A 295 15.33 -26.26 16.85
CA SER A 295 16.80 -26.15 16.74
C SER A 295 17.35 -24.87 17.39
N LEU A 296 18.55 -24.91 17.95
CA LEU A 296 19.25 -23.72 18.47
C LEU A 296 19.39 -22.62 17.39
N ASN A 297 19.64 -23.00 16.13
CA ASN A 297 19.73 -22.06 15.01
C ASN A 297 18.37 -21.40 14.69
N PHE A 298 17.26 -22.10 14.91
CA PHE A 298 15.93 -21.51 14.78
C PHE A 298 15.72 -20.42 15.83
N TRP A 299 16.00 -20.71 17.09
CA TRP A 299 15.83 -19.74 18.19
C TRP A 299 16.79 -18.55 18.09
N GLU A 300 18.03 -18.77 17.65
CA GLU A 300 18.98 -17.69 17.33
C GLU A 300 18.36 -16.69 16.34
N ASN A 301 17.91 -17.19 15.18
CA ASN A 301 17.32 -16.34 14.16
C ASN A 301 16.05 -15.63 14.65
N MET A 302 15.23 -16.32 15.45
CA MET A 302 13.98 -15.76 15.97
C MET A 302 14.23 -14.65 17.00
N VAL A 303 15.17 -14.83 17.94
CA VAL A 303 15.55 -13.81 18.92
C VAL A 303 16.18 -12.60 18.23
N CYS A 304 17.11 -12.81 17.29
CA CYS A 304 17.69 -11.73 16.49
C CYS A 304 16.61 -10.93 15.76
N ARG A 305 15.65 -11.61 15.14
CA ARG A 305 14.52 -10.95 14.48
C ARG A 305 13.65 -10.18 15.47
N ALA A 306 13.35 -10.74 16.64
CA ALA A 306 12.55 -10.08 17.67
C ALA A 306 13.22 -8.80 18.19
N LEU A 307 14.53 -8.84 18.46
CA LEU A 307 15.31 -7.67 18.89
C LEU A 307 15.23 -6.53 17.87
N THR A 308 15.39 -6.82 16.58
CA THR A 308 15.35 -5.80 15.52
C THR A 308 13.92 -5.31 15.23
N THR A 309 12.95 -6.24 15.15
CA THR A 309 11.60 -5.91 14.64
C THR A 309 10.60 -5.49 15.71
N LEU A 310 10.72 -6.01 16.93
CA LEU A 310 9.81 -5.71 18.04
C LEU A 310 10.39 -4.67 18.99
N HIS A 311 11.70 -4.72 19.24
CA HIS A 311 12.37 -3.94 20.29
C HIS A 311 13.31 -2.84 19.75
N ALA A 312 13.39 -2.69 18.42
CA ALA A 312 14.17 -1.65 17.73
C ALA A 312 15.68 -1.62 18.07
N TYR A 313 16.26 -2.75 18.46
CA TYR A 313 17.71 -2.89 18.62
C TYR A 313 18.42 -2.87 17.26
N SER A 314 19.67 -2.44 17.29
CA SER A 314 20.59 -2.35 16.16
C SER A 314 21.90 -3.09 16.46
N ASN A 315 22.78 -3.22 15.46
CA ASN A 315 24.09 -3.90 15.60
C ASN A 315 24.02 -5.32 16.20
N VAL A 316 22.94 -6.06 15.90
CA VAL A 316 22.74 -7.43 16.37
C VAL A 316 23.81 -8.35 15.79
N LYS A 317 24.59 -9.01 16.65
CA LYS A 317 25.65 -9.96 16.28
C LYS A 317 25.52 -11.24 17.11
N THR A 318 25.92 -12.37 16.55
CA THR A 318 25.87 -13.67 17.22
C THR A 318 27.25 -14.33 17.28
N PHE A 319 27.50 -15.05 18.36
CA PHE A 319 28.75 -15.74 18.66
C PHE A 319 28.48 -17.12 19.26
N PRO A 320 29.25 -18.16 18.93
CA PRO A 320 29.19 -19.43 19.65
C PRO A 320 29.48 -19.23 21.14
N ALA A 321 28.72 -19.90 22.00
CA ALA A 321 28.89 -19.85 23.45
C ALA A 321 28.60 -21.21 24.08
N GLU A 322 28.83 -21.31 25.38
CA GLU A 322 28.41 -22.44 26.20
C GLU A 322 27.64 -21.93 27.42
N LEU A 323 26.65 -22.71 27.86
CA LEU A 323 25.89 -22.48 29.08
C LEU A 323 25.81 -23.80 29.84
N ASN A 324 26.44 -23.86 31.02
CA ASN A 324 26.60 -25.08 31.84
C ASN A 324 27.12 -26.29 31.02
N GLY A 325 28.13 -26.06 30.18
CA GLY A 325 28.74 -27.10 29.33
C GLY A 325 27.86 -27.56 28.14
N LYS A 326 26.74 -26.90 27.86
CA LYS A 326 25.91 -27.15 26.68
C LYS A 326 26.14 -26.08 25.62
N LYS A 327 25.98 -26.48 24.34
CA LYS A 327 26.06 -25.54 23.21
C LYS A 327 25.03 -24.42 23.37
N ALA A 328 25.50 -23.19 23.23
CA ALA A 328 24.69 -21.99 23.34
C ALA A 328 25.09 -20.98 22.25
N VAL A 329 24.29 -19.92 22.11
CA VAL A 329 24.61 -18.76 21.26
C VAL A 329 24.55 -17.50 22.11
N LYS A 330 25.63 -16.71 22.08
CA LYS A 330 25.67 -15.34 22.62
C LYS A 330 25.24 -14.37 21.54
N ILE A 331 24.24 -13.56 21.83
CA ILE A 331 23.68 -12.51 20.98
C ILE A 331 23.99 -11.18 21.65
N THR A 332 24.57 -10.23 20.91
CA THR A 332 24.83 -8.87 21.39
C THR A 332 24.09 -7.87 20.53
N ALA A 333 23.55 -6.81 21.12
CA ALA A 333 22.83 -5.76 20.41
C ALA A 333 22.95 -4.41 21.11
N GLU A 334 22.63 -3.34 20.39
CA GLU A 334 22.70 -1.95 20.88
C GLU A 334 21.35 -1.24 20.66
N LEU A 335 20.89 -0.53 21.68
CA LEU A 335 19.69 0.31 21.62
C LEU A 335 20.05 1.76 21.90
N THR A 336 19.78 2.64 20.95
CA THR A 336 19.97 4.08 21.12
C THR A 336 18.72 4.71 21.72
N THR A 337 18.84 5.22 22.94
CA THR A 337 17.77 5.92 23.65
C THR A 337 18.10 7.41 23.79
N SER A 338 17.16 8.21 24.28
CA SER A 338 17.44 9.62 24.65
C SER A 338 18.49 9.74 25.76
N GLY A 339 18.67 8.69 26.58
CA GLY A 339 19.67 8.61 27.66
C GLY A 339 21.03 8.07 27.22
N GLY A 340 21.24 7.84 25.92
CA GLY A 340 22.48 7.28 25.38
C GLY A 340 22.33 5.84 24.87
N VAL A 341 23.47 5.22 24.58
CA VAL A 341 23.53 3.85 24.06
C VAL A 341 23.41 2.85 25.21
N GLN A 342 22.48 1.91 25.05
CA GLN A 342 22.29 0.76 25.93
C GLN A 342 22.83 -0.47 25.22
N HIS A 343 23.66 -1.24 25.91
CA HIS A 343 24.14 -2.52 25.42
C HIS A 343 23.26 -3.65 25.96
N TYR A 344 23.04 -4.65 25.12
CA TYR A 344 22.28 -5.84 25.43
C TYR A 344 23.08 -7.08 25.03
N MET A 345 23.06 -8.08 25.90
CA MET A 345 23.59 -9.40 25.68
C MET A 345 22.55 -10.45 26.10
N ALA A 346 22.32 -11.42 25.25
CA ALA A 346 21.58 -12.63 25.59
C ALA A 346 22.43 -13.87 25.32
N VAL A 347 22.33 -14.88 26.18
CA VAL A 347 22.85 -16.22 25.92
C VAL A 347 21.68 -17.19 25.94
N ILE A 348 21.50 -17.91 24.83
CA ILE A 348 20.40 -18.87 24.67
C ILE A 348 20.93 -20.29 24.45
N SER A 349 20.27 -21.26 25.06
CA SER A 349 20.55 -22.69 24.87
C SER A 349 19.25 -23.48 24.86
N VAL A 350 19.19 -24.56 24.09
CA VAL A 350 18.05 -25.48 24.04
C VAL A 350 18.42 -26.74 24.81
N LYS A 351 17.61 -27.10 25.79
CA LYS A 351 17.72 -28.37 26.52
C LYS A 351 16.59 -29.29 26.09
N PRO A 352 16.92 -30.46 25.51
CA PRO A 352 15.92 -31.49 25.28
C PRO A 352 15.30 -31.98 26.58
N SER A 353 13.98 -32.08 26.62
CA SER A 353 13.18 -32.54 27.76
C SER A 353 12.29 -33.73 27.36
N CYS A 354 11.60 -34.37 28.32
CA CYS A 354 10.62 -35.41 28.01
C CYS A 354 9.24 -34.76 27.80
N GLY A 355 8.95 -34.37 26.57
CA GLY A 355 7.91 -33.39 26.22
C GLY A 355 8.61 -32.15 25.66
N ASP A 356 7.92 -31.00 25.66
CA ASP A 356 8.40 -29.74 25.10
C ASP A 356 9.88 -29.45 25.46
N ASP A 357 10.70 -29.13 24.46
CA ASP A 357 12.08 -28.67 24.65
C ASP A 357 12.09 -27.41 25.54
N GLU A 358 13.12 -27.25 26.38
CA GLU A 358 13.26 -26.06 27.21
C GLU A 358 14.22 -25.06 26.54
N LEU A 359 13.74 -23.85 26.25
CA LEU A 359 14.61 -22.74 25.85
C LEU A 359 15.07 -21.97 27.09
N ARG A 360 16.37 -21.98 27.32
CA ARG A 360 17.03 -21.30 28.44
C ARG A 360 17.58 -19.96 27.97
N ILE A 361 17.24 -18.89 28.68
CA ILE A 361 17.60 -17.54 28.30
C ILE A 361 18.30 -16.87 29.49
N VAL A 362 19.50 -16.32 29.23
CA VAL A 362 20.20 -15.42 30.15
C VAL A 362 20.33 -14.06 29.49
N GLU A 363 19.84 -13.00 30.12
CA GLU A 363 19.90 -11.63 29.61
C GLU A 363 20.76 -10.76 30.52
N PHE A 364 21.50 -9.84 29.91
CA PHE A 364 22.24 -8.79 30.57
C PHE A 364 22.14 -7.52 29.74
N PHE A 365 21.72 -6.41 30.33
CA PHE A 365 21.62 -5.13 29.63
C PHE A 365 21.82 -3.94 30.56
N GLY A 366 22.20 -2.81 29.97
CA GLY A 366 22.36 -1.55 30.70
C GLY A 366 23.14 -0.50 29.91
N PRO A 367 23.40 0.67 30.52
CA PRO A 367 24.11 1.76 29.87
C PRO A 367 25.53 1.35 29.50
N GLU A 368 26.05 1.83 28.36
CA GLU A 368 27.37 1.44 27.80
C GLU A 368 28.51 1.37 28.85
N ALA A 369 28.69 2.43 29.65
CA ALA A 369 29.75 2.47 30.64
C ALA A 369 29.58 1.45 31.78
N ALA A 370 28.35 1.25 32.26
CA ALA A 370 28.04 0.31 33.33
C ALA A 370 28.09 -1.14 32.81
N PHE A 371 27.60 -1.37 31.59
CA PHE A 371 27.65 -2.66 30.92
C PHE A 371 29.09 -3.17 30.82
N ALA A 372 30.00 -2.34 30.31
CA ALA A 372 31.42 -2.70 30.17
C ALA A 372 32.10 -3.02 31.51
N LYS A 373 31.70 -2.33 32.60
CA LYS A 373 32.20 -2.57 33.96
C LYS A 373 31.78 -3.94 34.50
N HIS A 374 30.54 -4.37 34.24
CA HIS A 374 29.96 -5.58 34.82
C HIS A 374 30.01 -6.82 33.90
N GLU A 375 30.29 -6.65 32.60
CA GLU A 375 30.32 -7.74 31.61
C GLU A 375 31.24 -8.90 32.04
N LYS A 376 32.41 -8.61 32.62
CA LYS A 376 33.36 -9.64 33.05
C LYS A 376 32.78 -10.55 34.15
N ALA A 377 32.06 -9.97 35.10
CA ALA A 377 31.44 -10.73 36.19
C ALA A 377 30.32 -11.63 35.66
N VAL A 378 29.52 -11.13 34.71
CA VAL A 378 28.44 -11.90 34.06
C VAL A 378 29.02 -13.05 33.24
N ASN A 379 30.03 -12.81 32.41
CA ASN A 379 30.67 -13.87 31.61
C ASN A 379 31.34 -14.96 32.48
N ALA A 380 31.81 -14.62 33.68
CA ALA A 380 32.39 -15.59 34.62
C ALA A 380 31.37 -16.56 35.22
N VAL A 381 30.10 -16.16 35.28
CA VAL A 381 28.99 -17.00 35.76
C VAL A 381 28.51 -17.95 34.65
N LEU A 382 28.48 -17.48 33.39
CA LEU A 382 28.00 -18.26 32.24
C LEU A 382 28.86 -19.49 31.90
N SER A 383 30.14 -19.46 32.27
CA SER A 383 31.16 -20.46 31.92
C SER A 383 31.41 -21.53 33.00
N LYS A 384 30.69 -21.44 34.12
CA LYS A 384 30.72 -22.43 35.21
C LYS A 384 29.52 -23.35 35.10
#